data_AF-A0A269PK62-F1
#
_entry.id   AF-A0A269PK62-F1
#
_cell.length_a   1.000
_cell.length_b   1.000
_cell.length_c   1.000
_cell.angle_alpha   90.00
_cell.angle_beta   90.00
_cell.angle_gamma   90.00
#
_symmetry.space_group_name_H-M   'P 1'
#
loop_
_entity.id
_entity.type
_entity.pdbx_description
1 polymer ?
#
loop_
_entity_poly.entity_id
_entity_poly.type
_entity_poly.pdbx_seq_one_letter_code
_entity_poly.pdbx_strand_id
1 'polypeptide(L)'
;MPFLITIFMSSFLLFQVQPIIAKMALPYFGGGGAIWTACMLFFQLFLLLGYLYSHTLSKIKKVNQQIAIHCGFILLSLIAMPIGQLNSNQLLISQIPQINIMFDLLIAIGLPYFLLSATAPLIQKWYSLNPTNNQPYRLYALSNLGSLLALLSYPFVIEPNLDTTLQSIIWGYGYYIFMISILFCSYRLFKFNHIISAKNNDKTAHDVKTILLWLGLSACSVILMMATTSAMTINIPPTPFLWILPLSIYLLTYIICFNSPKWYIQKLWFTCFVFSSFAGTFLFFVGVQFSLIQQVLTYCILLLSGCMICHGELAKLQPHKIKLTLFYLVLAFGGVLGSLFTAIVAEKIFIQYYEFIVGIALIYILFSLSLWRQNQASKVTTMQLSNNKFLILNSSIFFIVFSVYFNQLDSRYFTSDVHNSRNFYGVLAVKDQTKNQSPVRV
;
A
#
# COMPACT_ATOMS: atom_id res chain seq x y z
N MET A 1 16.47 17.66 15.33
CA MET A 1 15.16 17.79 16.02
C MET A 1 14.03 18.30 15.12
N PRO A 2 14.06 19.49 14.49
CA PRO A 2 12.89 20.00 13.77
C PRO A 2 12.50 19.14 12.54
N PHE A 3 13.48 18.63 11.79
CA PHE A 3 13.23 17.68 10.70
C PHE A 3 12.62 16.34 11.15
N LEU A 4 13.00 15.86 12.34
CA LEU A 4 12.48 14.60 12.90
C LEU A 4 11.00 14.75 13.24
N ILE A 5 10.66 15.81 13.98
CA ILE A 5 9.28 16.12 14.37
C ILE A 5 8.41 16.30 13.13
N THR A 6 8.90 17.05 12.13
CA THR A 6 8.12 17.34 10.93
C THR A 6 7.86 16.10 10.08
N ILE A 7 8.86 15.23 9.88
CA ILE A 7 8.68 13.96 9.16
C ILE A 7 7.71 13.05 9.90
N PHE A 8 7.88 12.91 11.22
CA PHE A 8 7.00 12.08 12.05
C PHE A 8 5.56 12.58 12.00
N MET A 9 5.34 13.88 12.24
CA MET A 9 4.00 14.49 12.18
C MET A 9 3.36 14.32 10.81
N SER A 10 4.14 14.52 9.74
CA SER A 10 3.59 14.39 8.40
C SER A 10 3.17 12.96 8.07
N SER A 11 4.00 11.97 8.42
CA SER A 11 3.66 10.56 8.17
C SER A 11 2.54 10.07 9.08
N PHE A 12 2.52 10.52 10.33
CA PHE A 12 1.44 10.23 11.27
C PHE A 12 0.10 10.76 10.73
N LEU A 13 0.01 12.05 10.39
CA LEU A 13 -1.21 12.65 9.86
C LEU A 13 -1.65 12.02 8.53
N LEU A 14 -0.69 11.70 7.64
CA LEU A 14 -0.97 11.08 6.35
C LEU A 14 -1.69 9.73 6.49
N PHE A 15 -1.26 8.88 7.43
CA PHE A 15 -1.90 7.58 7.65
C PHE A 15 -3.11 7.67 8.57
N GLN A 16 -3.15 8.66 9.47
CA GLN A 16 -4.26 8.86 10.40
C GLN A 16 -5.55 9.27 9.68
N VAL A 17 -5.43 10.08 8.61
CA VAL A 17 -6.58 10.62 7.89
C VAL A 17 -7.29 9.57 7.04
N GLN A 18 -6.59 8.51 6.63
CA GLN A 18 -7.13 7.48 5.75
C GLN A 18 -8.36 6.80 6.34
N PRO A 19 -8.31 6.23 7.57
CA PRO A 19 -9.48 5.61 8.17
C PRO A 19 -10.55 6.62 8.61
N ILE A 20 -10.17 7.87 8.98
CA ILE A 20 -11.13 8.94 9.32
C ILE A 20 -12.06 9.18 8.12
N ILE A 21 -11.49 9.45 6.96
CA ILE A 21 -12.29 9.82 5.78
C ILE A 21 -12.98 8.60 5.18
N ALA A 22 -12.34 7.42 5.18
CA ALA A 22 -13.02 6.19 4.76
C ALA A 22 -14.28 5.91 5.60
N LYS A 23 -14.21 6.14 6.93
CA LYS A 23 -15.37 6.02 7.82
C LYS A 23 -16.44 7.08 7.52
N MET A 24 -16.04 8.31 7.19
CA MET A 24 -16.97 9.37 6.78
C MET A 24 -17.68 9.08 5.46
N ALA A 25 -17.06 8.32 4.56
CA ALA A 25 -17.65 7.95 3.27
C ALA A 25 -18.71 6.84 3.39
N LEU A 26 -18.68 6.03 4.47
CA LEU A 26 -19.58 4.89 4.66
C LEU A 26 -21.08 5.22 4.51
N PRO A 27 -21.63 6.27 5.17
CA PRO A 27 -23.06 6.56 5.12
C PRO A 27 -23.56 6.97 3.73
N TYR A 28 -22.67 7.45 2.86
CA TYR A 28 -23.02 7.99 1.55
C TYR A 28 -23.01 6.95 0.45
N PHE A 29 -22.01 6.07 0.46
CA PHE A 29 -21.80 5.13 -0.64
C PHE A 29 -22.32 3.72 -0.33
N GLY A 30 -22.32 3.27 0.92
CA GLY A 30 -22.55 1.86 1.28
C GLY A 30 -21.42 0.94 0.76
N GLY A 31 -21.39 -0.33 1.20
CA GLY A 31 -20.39 -1.29 0.70
C GLY A 31 -19.02 -1.16 1.37
N GLY A 32 -18.97 -1.51 2.66
CA GLY A 32 -17.82 -1.41 3.55
C GLY A 32 -16.43 -1.64 2.95
N GLY A 33 -16.16 -2.86 2.47
CA GLY A 33 -14.85 -3.21 1.91
C GLY A 33 -14.55 -2.46 0.60
N ALA A 34 -15.54 -2.25 -0.25
CA ALA A 34 -15.37 -1.58 -1.54
C ALA A 34 -15.02 -0.10 -1.39
N ILE A 35 -15.64 0.61 -0.45
CA ILE A 35 -15.28 2.00 -0.11
C ILE A 35 -13.81 2.07 0.29
N TRP A 36 -13.37 1.19 1.19
CA TRP A 36 -11.97 1.15 1.60
C TRP A 36 -11.03 0.94 0.40
N THR A 37 -11.37 0.03 -0.52
CA THR A 37 -10.55 -0.19 -1.73
C THR A 37 -10.48 1.04 -2.64
N ALA A 38 -11.57 1.77 -2.82
CA ALA A 38 -11.59 3.02 -3.60
C ALA A 38 -10.79 4.13 -2.91
N CYS A 39 -10.90 4.27 -1.58
CA CYS A 39 -10.09 5.20 -0.79
C CYS A 39 -8.60 4.87 -0.91
N MET A 40 -8.22 3.59 -0.84
CA MET A 40 -6.83 3.17 -0.98
C MET A 40 -6.24 3.50 -2.36
N LEU A 41 -7.03 3.37 -3.43
CA LEU A 41 -6.62 3.81 -4.77
C LEU A 41 -6.33 5.32 -4.79
N PHE A 42 -7.22 6.16 -4.24
CA PHE A 42 -6.99 7.59 -4.11
C PHE A 42 -5.71 7.91 -3.32
N PHE A 43 -5.54 7.29 -2.15
CA PHE A 43 -4.38 7.55 -1.27
C PHE A 43 -3.06 7.15 -1.91
N GLN A 44 -3.02 6.06 -2.69
CA GLN A 44 -1.83 5.64 -3.41
C GLN A 44 -1.53 6.57 -4.60
N LEU A 45 -2.56 6.99 -5.33
CA LEU A 45 -2.41 7.95 -6.44
C LEU A 45 -1.82 9.27 -5.93
N PHE A 46 -2.35 9.79 -4.83
CA PHE A 46 -1.86 11.04 -4.26
C PHE A 46 -0.47 10.92 -3.63
N LEU A 47 -0.15 9.75 -3.06
CA LEU A 47 1.22 9.45 -2.60
C LEU A 47 2.21 9.45 -3.76
N LEU A 48 1.86 8.83 -4.89
CA LEU A 48 2.67 8.88 -6.12
C LEU A 48 2.85 10.32 -6.61
N LEU A 49 1.78 11.12 -6.64
CA LEU A 49 1.84 12.52 -7.04
C LEU A 49 2.76 13.34 -6.12
N GLY A 50 2.66 13.18 -4.81
CA GLY A 50 3.55 13.86 -3.86
C GLY A 50 5.01 13.45 -4.03
N TYR A 51 5.28 12.18 -4.32
CA TYR A 51 6.63 11.69 -4.58
C TYR A 51 7.18 12.26 -5.90
N LEU A 52 6.38 12.28 -6.95
CA LEU A 52 6.71 12.91 -8.23
C LEU A 52 6.99 14.41 -8.05
N TYR A 53 6.15 15.11 -7.30
CA TYR A 53 6.34 16.51 -6.95
C TYR A 53 7.66 16.73 -6.20
N SER A 54 7.94 15.93 -5.16
CA SER A 54 9.20 16.06 -4.41
C SER A 54 10.42 15.79 -5.29
N HIS A 55 10.33 14.81 -6.21
CA HIS A 55 11.38 14.47 -7.15
C HIS A 55 11.64 15.60 -8.14
N THR A 56 10.58 16.16 -8.75
CA THR A 56 10.69 17.27 -9.71
C THR A 56 11.16 18.55 -9.04
N LEU A 57 10.63 18.89 -7.86
CA LEU A 57 11.05 20.05 -7.07
C LEU A 57 12.54 19.96 -6.68
N SER A 58 13.02 18.76 -6.34
CA SER A 58 14.42 18.54 -5.97
C SER A 58 15.42 18.79 -7.10
N LYS A 59 14.97 18.85 -8.37
CA LYS A 59 15.81 19.17 -9.54
C LYS A 59 16.11 20.67 -9.66
N ILE A 60 15.36 21.53 -8.98
CA ILE A 60 15.60 22.97 -8.99
C ILE A 60 16.89 23.27 -8.23
N LYS A 61 17.87 23.92 -8.88
CA LYS A 61 19.21 24.13 -8.30
C LYS A 61 19.21 24.98 -7.02
N LYS A 62 18.31 25.96 -6.92
CA LYS A 62 18.25 26.88 -5.78
C LYS A 62 17.31 26.31 -4.70
N VAL A 63 17.86 25.93 -3.55
CA VAL A 63 17.08 25.43 -2.40
C VAL A 63 16.02 26.46 -1.96
N ASN A 64 16.33 27.76 -2.03
CA ASN A 64 15.39 28.82 -1.69
C ASN A 64 14.12 28.81 -2.57
N GLN A 65 14.25 28.45 -3.86
CA GLN A 65 13.09 28.30 -4.74
C GLN A 65 12.28 27.06 -4.38
N GLN A 66 12.93 25.95 -4.02
CA GLN A 66 12.24 24.75 -3.53
C GLN A 66 11.42 25.06 -2.28
N ILE A 67 12.02 25.77 -1.33
CA ILE A 67 11.37 26.22 -0.09
C ILE A 67 10.18 27.11 -0.41
N ALA A 68 10.37 28.17 -1.22
CA ALA A 68 9.31 29.12 -1.53
C ALA A 68 8.09 28.45 -2.19
N ILE A 69 8.32 27.56 -3.16
CA ILE A 69 7.24 26.83 -3.85
C ILE A 69 6.49 25.93 -2.87
N HIS A 70 7.22 25.13 -2.06
CA HIS A 70 6.57 24.20 -1.14
C HIS A 70 5.81 24.92 -0.02
N CYS A 71 6.41 25.97 0.57
CA CYS A 71 5.73 26.80 1.56
C CYS A 71 4.50 27.51 0.97
N GLY A 72 4.58 27.98 -0.28
CA GLY A 72 3.44 28.56 -0.99
C GLY A 72 2.27 27.58 -1.12
N PHE A 73 2.53 26.34 -1.51
CA PHE A 73 1.48 25.31 -1.57
C PHE A 73 0.94 24.93 -0.19
N ILE A 74 1.79 24.87 0.84
CA ILE A 74 1.35 24.64 2.23
C ILE A 74 0.41 25.76 2.70
N LEU A 75 0.73 27.02 2.41
CA LEU A 75 -0.17 28.13 2.73
C LEU A 75 -1.48 28.07 1.91
N LEU A 76 -1.41 27.69 0.63
CA LEU A 76 -2.58 27.50 -0.21
C LEU A 76 -3.50 26.39 0.33
N SER A 77 -2.93 25.34 0.93
CA SER A 77 -3.71 24.25 1.51
C SER A 77 -4.60 24.64 2.68
N LEU A 78 -4.40 25.82 3.26
CA LEU A 78 -5.28 26.37 4.28
C LEU A 78 -6.69 26.65 3.75
N ILE A 79 -6.84 26.92 2.45
CA ILE A 79 -8.16 27.10 1.81
C ILE A 79 -8.96 25.80 1.84
N ALA A 80 -8.27 24.66 1.82
CA ALA A 80 -8.88 23.33 1.85
C ALA A 80 -9.11 22.80 3.28
N MET A 81 -8.88 23.62 4.32
CA MET A 81 -9.00 23.24 5.72
C MET A 81 -10.17 23.96 6.41
N PRO A 82 -10.91 23.30 7.33
CA PRO A 82 -10.71 21.94 7.86
C PRO A 82 -11.06 20.85 6.82
N ILE A 83 -10.79 19.57 7.14
CA ILE A 83 -11.18 18.42 6.30
C ILE A 83 -12.59 18.66 5.78
N GLY A 84 -12.75 18.75 4.46
CA GLY A 84 -14.02 19.11 3.86
C GLY A 84 -15.09 18.09 4.23
N GLN A 85 -16.30 18.56 4.52
CA GLN A 85 -17.45 17.66 4.66
C GLN A 85 -17.69 16.99 3.31
N LEU A 86 -17.79 15.66 3.32
CA LEU A 86 -18.24 14.91 2.16
C LEU A 86 -19.71 15.30 1.92
N ASN A 87 -19.96 16.06 0.86
CA ASN A 87 -21.30 16.53 0.50
C ASN A 87 -21.87 15.62 -0.59
N SER A 88 -22.81 14.75 -0.21
CA SER A 88 -23.53 13.86 -1.14
C SER A 88 -24.38 14.56 -2.19
N ASN A 89 -24.65 15.86 -2.02
CA ASN A 89 -25.39 16.66 -3.01
C ASN A 89 -24.56 17.01 -4.25
N GLN A 90 -23.29 16.59 -4.32
CA GLN A 90 -22.53 16.70 -5.56
C GLN A 90 -23.09 15.71 -6.58
N LEU A 91 -23.45 16.25 -7.75
CA LEU A 91 -23.89 15.53 -8.94
C LEU A 91 -23.08 14.23 -9.08
N LEU A 92 -23.73 13.08 -9.23
CA LEU A 92 -23.05 11.84 -9.60
C LEU A 92 -22.28 12.08 -10.91
N ILE A 93 -20.99 12.42 -10.81
CA ILE A 93 -20.15 12.76 -11.96
C ILE A 93 -20.02 11.56 -12.89
N SER A 94 -20.12 10.36 -12.34
CA SER A 94 -20.09 9.12 -13.08
C SER A 94 -21.05 8.08 -12.52
N GLN A 95 -21.37 7.08 -13.36
CA GLN A 95 -22.07 5.86 -12.95
C GLN A 95 -21.18 4.89 -12.16
N ILE A 96 -19.88 5.20 -11.99
CA ILE A 96 -18.88 4.35 -11.36
C ILE A 96 -18.64 4.88 -9.94
N PRO A 97 -19.12 4.20 -8.87
CA PRO A 97 -19.03 4.70 -7.50
C PRO A 97 -17.61 5.06 -7.05
N GLN A 98 -16.61 4.29 -7.49
CA GLN A 98 -15.20 4.51 -7.21
C GLN A 98 -14.73 5.90 -7.63
N ILE A 99 -15.15 6.38 -8.80
CA ILE A 99 -14.75 7.70 -9.32
C ILE A 99 -15.39 8.80 -8.48
N ASN A 100 -16.65 8.63 -8.07
CA ASN A 100 -17.34 9.59 -7.21
C ASN A 100 -16.65 9.68 -5.84
N ILE A 101 -16.27 8.54 -5.24
CA ILE A 101 -15.47 8.51 -3.99
C ILE A 101 -14.14 9.25 -4.18
N MET A 102 -13.41 8.99 -5.28
CA MET A 102 -12.15 9.67 -5.55
C MET A 102 -12.32 11.19 -5.71
N PHE A 103 -13.42 11.64 -6.30
CA PHE A 103 -13.72 13.06 -6.45
C PHE A 103 -14.07 13.72 -5.11
N ASP A 104 -14.88 13.07 -4.29
CA ASP A 104 -15.23 13.58 -2.97
C ASP A 104 -13.97 13.68 -2.08
N LEU A 105 -13.09 12.67 -2.14
CA LEU A 105 -11.79 12.69 -1.47
C LEU A 105 -10.87 13.80 -1.99
N LEU A 106 -10.87 14.05 -3.31
CA LEU A 106 -10.09 15.13 -3.92
C LEU A 106 -10.46 16.49 -3.32
N ILE A 107 -11.76 16.75 -3.19
CA ILE A 107 -12.28 18.00 -2.61
C ILE A 107 -12.03 18.05 -1.10
N ALA A 108 -12.30 16.94 -0.40
CA ALA A 108 -12.24 16.91 1.06
C ALA A 108 -10.82 17.00 1.62
N ILE A 109 -9.84 16.35 0.97
CA ILE A 109 -8.48 16.21 1.51
C ILE A 109 -7.35 16.21 0.48
N GLY A 110 -7.64 16.32 -0.82
CA GLY A 110 -6.65 16.12 -1.88
C GLY A 110 -5.40 16.97 -1.72
N LEU A 111 -5.55 18.29 -1.55
CA LEU A 111 -4.41 19.20 -1.43
C LEU A 111 -3.61 18.98 -0.12
N PRO A 112 -4.22 18.93 1.08
CA PRO A 112 -3.49 18.59 2.31
C PRO A 112 -2.78 17.23 2.26
N TYR A 113 -3.45 16.19 1.76
CA TYR A 113 -2.90 14.85 1.67
C TYR A 113 -1.71 14.80 0.69
N PHE A 114 -1.85 15.43 -0.50
CA PHE A 114 -0.77 15.57 -1.46
C PHE A 114 0.47 16.19 -0.83
N LEU A 115 0.32 17.27 -0.05
CA LEU A 115 1.44 17.94 0.59
C LEU A 115 2.07 17.12 1.71
N LEU A 116 1.27 16.48 2.56
CA LEU A 116 1.78 15.55 3.58
C LEU A 116 2.60 14.41 2.95
N SER A 117 2.19 13.93 1.77
CA SER A 117 2.89 12.85 1.08
C SER A 117 4.21 13.31 0.44
N ALA A 118 4.28 14.58 0.02
CA ALA A 118 5.48 15.18 -0.56
C ALA A 118 6.57 15.52 0.48
N THR A 119 6.21 15.76 1.74
CA THR A 119 7.14 16.32 2.73
C THR A 119 8.21 15.34 3.19
N ALA A 120 7.86 14.07 3.43
CA ALA A 120 8.81 13.06 3.89
C ALA A 120 10.00 12.91 2.92
N PRO A 121 9.80 12.67 1.60
CA PRO A 121 10.92 12.60 0.66
C PRO A 121 11.65 13.95 0.49
N LEU A 122 10.93 15.08 0.54
CA LEU A 122 11.53 16.40 0.39
C LEU A 122 12.44 16.77 1.58
N ILE A 123 11.99 16.54 2.81
CA ILE A 123 12.77 16.77 4.02
C ILE A 123 13.98 15.82 4.06
N GLN A 124 13.82 14.55 3.68
CA GLN A 124 14.96 13.63 3.58
C GLN A 124 16.01 14.15 2.60
N LYS A 125 15.57 14.70 1.45
CA LYS A 125 16.47 15.33 0.48
C LYS A 125 17.15 16.55 1.08
N TRP A 126 16.41 17.49 1.67
CA TRP A 126 16.99 18.69 2.29
C TRP A 126 17.95 18.36 3.44
N TYR A 127 17.63 17.35 4.24
CA TYR A 127 18.49 16.88 5.32
C TYR A 127 19.82 16.31 4.81
N SER A 128 19.80 15.65 3.64
CA SER A 128 20.99 15.09 2.99
C SER A 128 21.93 16.15 2.39
N LEU A 129 21.47 17.40 2.26
CA LEU A 129 22.29 18.49 1.73
C LEU A 129 23.37 18.95 2.72
N ASN A 130 23.21 18.65 4.01
CA ASN A 130 24.21 18.97 5.02
C ASN A 130 25.26 17.84 5.09
N PRO A 131 26.54 18.09 4.74
CA PRO A 131 27.58 17.06 4.67
C PRO A 131 27.91 16.41 6.02
N THR A 132 27.54 17.02 7.14
CA THR A 132 27.72 16.44 8.49
C THR A 132 26.65 15.40 8.85
N ASN A 133 25.55 15.32 8.08
CA ASN A 133 24.45 14.42 8.34
C ASN A 133 24.65 13.04 7.69
N ASN A 134 25.37 12.17 8.39
CA ASN A 134 25.79 10.87 7.84
C ASN A 134 24.70 9.78 7.75
N GLN A 135 23.45 10.01 8.19
CA GLN A 135 22.44 8.94 8.30
C GLN A 135 21.00 9.33 7.90
N PRO A 136 20.69 9.54 6.61
CA PRO A 136 19.33 9.78 6.12
C PRO A 136 18.36 8.61 6.41
N TYR A 137 18.87 7.37 6.58
CA TYR A 137 18.05 6.18 6.87
C TYR A 137 17.27 6.26 8.19
N ARG A 138 17.76 7.00 9.19
CA ARG A 138 17.04 7.19 10.46
C ARG A 138 15.73 7.96 10.26
N LEU A 139 15.68 8.88 9.29
CA LEU A 139 14.47 9.63 8.98
C LEU A 139 13.42 8.78 8.28
N TYR A 140 13.84 7.86 7.40
CA TYR A 140 12.95 6.92 6.75
C TYR A 140 12.32 5.95 7.77
N ALA A 141 13.13 5.40 8.68
CA ALA A 141 12.65 4.55 9.76
C ALA A 141 11.65 5.29 10.67
N LEU A 142 11.94 6.56 11.04
CA LEU A 142 11.03 7.38 11.83
C LEU A 142 9.70 7.66 11.11
N SER A 143 9.74 7.92 9.80
CA SER A 143 8.54 8.12 8.98
C SER A 143 7.63 6.90 9.01
N ASN A 144 8.20 5.71 8.83
CA ASN A 144 7.42 4.46 8.86
C ASN A 144 6.91 4.13 10.26
N LEU A 145 7.68 4.43 11.31
CA LEU A 145 7.21 4.30 12.69
C LEU A 145 6.01 5.23 12.95
N GLY A 146 6.07 6.50 12.52
CA GLY A 146 4.93 7.42 12.63
C GLY A 146 3.69 6.93 11.87
N SER A 147 3.89 6.32 10.70
CA SER A 147 2.82 5.72 9.89
C SER A 147 2.15 4.55 10.61
N LEU A 148 2.96 3.63 11.17
CA LEU A 148 2.45 2.48 11.91
C LEU A 148 1.73 2.90 13.20
N LEU A 149 2.28 3.88 13.93
CA LEU A 149 1.64 4.41 15.14
C LEU A 149 0.29 5.06 14.81
N ALA A 150 0.18 5.83 13.73
CA ALA A 150 -1.09 6.44 13.32
C ALA A 150 -2.17 5.40 12.99
N LEU A 151 -1.78 4.33 12.28
CA LEU A 151 -2.68 3.24 11.96
C LEU A 151 -3.17 2.54 13.22
N LEU A 152 -2.25 2.17 14.12
CA LEU A 152 -2.61 1.47 15.36
C LEU A 152 -3.36 2.38 16.35
N SER A 153 -3.08 3.69 16.40
CA SER A 153 -3.84 4.59 17.26
C SER A 153 -5.29 4.75 16.83
N TYR A 154 -5.63 4.51 15.56
CA TYR A 154 -7.00 4.71 15.11
C TYR A 154 -8.01 3.77 15.78
N PRO A 155 -7.97 2.43 15.61
CA PRO A 155 -9.00 1.55 16.14
C PRO A 155 -8.93 1.41 17.68
N PHE A 156 -7.77 1.66 18.29
CA PHE A 156 -7.58 1.44 19.73
C PHE A 156 -7.72 2.69 20.60
N VAL A 157 -7.47 3.89 20.05
CA VAL A 157 -7.45 5.14 20.83
C VAL A 157 -8.40 6.18 20.27
N ILE A 158 -8.45 6.36 18.95
CA ILE A 158 -9.20 7.46 18.33
C ILE A 158 -10.66 7.06 18.11
N GLU A 159 -10.88 5.94 17.43
CA GLU A 159 -12.23 5.47 17.07
C GLU A 159 -13.13 5.23 18.30
N PRO A 160 -12.68 4.59 19.39
CA PRO A 160 -13.55 4.31 20.54
C PRO A 160 -13.90 5.56 21.36
N ASN A 161 -13.07 6.61 21.29
CA ASN A 161 -13.14 7.74 22.22
C ASN A 161 -13.59 9.05 21.56
N LEU A 162 -13.59 9.14 20.23
CA LEU A 162 -13.83 10.39 19.50
C LEU A 162 -14.82 10.20 18.35
N ASP A 163 -15.82 11.07 18.28
CA ASP A 163 -16.73 11.16 17.13
C ASP A 163 -16.01 11.67 15.88
N THR A 164 -16.50 11.31 14.70
CA THR A 164 -15.87 11.65 13.40
C THR A 164 -15.66 13.15 13.19
N THR A 165 -16.57 13.99 13.70
CA THR A 165 -16.43 15.46 13.69
C THR A 165 -15.22 15.91 14.52
N LEU A 166 -15.07 15.39 15.75
CA LEU A 166 -13.93 15.70 16.61
C LEU A 166 -12.62 15.15 16.02
N GLN A 167 -12.64 13.95 15.44
CA GLN A 167 -11.49 13.39 14.73
C GLN A 167 -10.99 14.35 13.65
N SER A 168 -11.91 14.97 12.89
CA SER A 168 -11.56 15.91 11.82
C SER A 168 -11.01 17.24 12.35
N ILE A 169 -11.59 17.76 13.44
CA ILE A 169 -11.11 18.98 14.09
C ILE A 169 -9.71 18.77 14.67
N ILE A 170 -9.50 17.67 15.40
CA ILE A 170 -8.20 17.32 16.01
C ILE A 170 -7.15 17.11 14.93
N TRP A 171 -7.49 16.40 13.85
CA TRP A 171 -6.59 16.23 12.72
C TRP A 171 -6.26 17.58 12.05
N GLY A 172 -7.24 18.47 11.93
CA GLY A 172 -7.07 19.84 11.45
C GLY A 172 -6.05 20.62 12.26
N TYR A 173 -6.16 20.61 13.60
CA TYR A 173 -5.16 21.21 14.50
C TYR A 173 -3.78 20.54 14.35
N GLY A 174 -3.73 19.22 14.22
CA GLY A 174 -2.50 18.49 13.93
C GLY A 174 -1.82 18.99 12.65
N TYR A 175 -2.59 19.24 11.59
CA TYR A 175 -2.08 19.80 10.35
C TYR A 175 -1.54 21.22 10.51
N TYR A 176 -2.19 22.09 11.30
CA TYR A 176 -1.65 23.41 11.62
C TYR A 176 -0.31 23.33 12.36
N ILE A 177 -0.17 22.41 13.32
CA ILE A 177 1.10 22.16 14.02
C ILE A 177 2.18 21.66 13.05
N PHE A 178 1.81 20.75 12.14
CA PHE A 178 2.68 20.29 11.07
C PHE A 178 3.13 21.46 10.18
N MET A 179 2.21 22.34 9.76
CA MET A 179 2.49 23.52 8.94
C MET A 179 3.53 24.43 9.63
N ILE A 180 3.34 24.75 10.91
CA ILE A 180 4.29 25.56 11.68
C ILE A 180 5.67 24.88 11.70
N SER A 181 5.69 23.56 11.90
CA SER A 181 6.93 22.77 11.97
C SER A 181 7.71 22.79 10.64
N ILE A 182 7.02 22.64 9.50
CA ILE A 182 7.66 22.68 8.17
C ILE A 182 8.09 24.09 7.77
N LEU A 183 7.32 25.13 8.12
CA LEU A 183 7.72 26.53 7.92
C LEU A 183 8.98 26.86 8.73
N PHE A 184 9.05 26.42 9.99
CA PHE A 184 10.24 26.57 10.83
C PHE A 184 11.45 25.82 10.28
N CYS A 185 11.28 24.58 9.81
CA CYS A 185 12.34 23.83 9.14
C CYS A 185 12.86 24.57 7.90
N SER A 186 11.94 25.10 7.10
CA SER A 186 12.23 25.82 5.87
C SER A 186 12.99 27.12 6.13
N TYR A 187 12.57 27.89 7.15
CA TYR A 187 13.28 29.09 7.59
C TYR A 187 14.72 28.79 8.01
N ARG A 188 14.94 27.72 8.80
CA ARG A 188 16.30 27.29 9.17
C ARG A 188 17.13 26.95 7.95
N LEU A 189 16.59 26.17 7.00
CA LEU A 189 17.30 25.80 5.78
C LEU A 189 17.69 27.02 4.94
N PHE A 190 16.77 27.98 4.79
CA PHE A 190 17.03 29.22 4.06
C PHE A 190 18.24 29.97 4.62
N LYS A 191 18.40 30.01 5.94
CA LYS A 191 19.53 30.67 6.63
C LYS A 191 20.87 29.93 6.45
N PHE A 192 20.86 28.62 6.19
CA PHE A 192 22.05 27.78 6.06
C PHE A 192 22.55 27.61 4.61
N ASN A 193 21.95 28.31 3.63
CA ASN A 193 22.13 28.02 2.21
C ASN A 193 23.45 28.57 1.62
N HIS A 194 24.58 28.06 2.11
CA HIS A 194 25.90 28.23 1.50
C HIS A 194 26.55 26.86 1.31
N ILE A 195 26.91 26.57 0.04
CA ILE A 195 27.74 25.43 -0.41
C ILE A 195 26.96 24.13 -0.63
N ILE A 196 26.39 23.97 -1.84
CA ILE A 196 26.09 22.65 -2.38
C ILE A 196 26.63 22.60 -3.81
N SER A 197 27.83 22.02 -3.95
CA SER A 197 28.42 21.65 -5.24
C SER A 197 27.96 20.24 -5.59
N ALA A 198 27.32 20.09 -6.75
CA ALA A 198 26.81 18.83 -7.24
C ALA A 198 27.96 17.96 -7.78
N LYS A 199 28.42 16.98 -7.00
CA LYS A 199 29.11 15.81 -7.56
C LYS A 199 28.07 14.92 -8.25
N ASN A 200 27.82 15.20 -9.52
CA ASN A 200 27.19 14.25 -10.43
C ASN A 200 28.29 13.38 -11.01
N ASN A 201 28.37 12.12 -10.59
CA ASN A 201 28.92 11.03 -11.40
C ASN A 201 28.23 9.74 -10.96
N ASP A 202 27.33 9.25 -11.82
CA ASP A 202 27.40 7.90 -12.37
C ASP A 202 26.15 7.60 -13.21
N LYS A 203 26.32 7.71 -14.52
CA LYS A 203 25.39 7.21 -15.53
C LYS A 203 25.57 5.70 -15.66
N THR A 204 24.99 4.93 -14.74
CA THR A 204 24.72 3.51 -15.01
C THR A 204 23.26 3.38 -15.38
N ALA A 205 22.93 3.06 -16.62
CA ALA A 205 21.56 2.72 -16.98
C ALA A 205 21.13 1.49 -16.16
N HIS A 206 19.99 1.55 -15.48
CA HIS A 206 19.42 0.32 -14.92
C HIS A 206 18.73 -0.43 -16.06
N ASP A 207 19.01 -1.73 -16.11
CA ASP A 207 18.31 -2.64 -17.00
C ASP A 207 16.80 -2.58 -16.70
N VAL A 208 16.02 -2.37 -17.75
CA VAL A 208 14.55 -2.25 -17.72
C VAL A 208 13.91 -3.43 -16.98
N LYS A 209 14.51 -4.63 -17.09
CA LYS A 209 14.04 -5.84 -16.39
C LYS A 209 14.01 -5.68 -14.87
N THR A 210 15.00 -5.00 -14.29
CA THR A 210 15.05 -4.77 -12.84
C THR A 210 13.96 -3.76 -12.42
N ILE A 211 13.70 -2.74 -13.23
CA ILE A 211 12.64 -1.75 -12.97
C ILE A 211 11.26 -2.41 -13.07
N LEU A 212 11.05 -3.30 -14.04
CA LEU A 212 9.82 -4.08 -14.17
C LEU A 212 9.60 -5.01 -12.97
N LEU A 213 10.67 -5.62 -12.43
CA LEU A 213 10.59 -6.39 -11.18
C LEU A 213 10.23 -5.51 -9.98
N TRP A 214 10.79 -4.30 -9.88
CA TRP A 214 10.40 -3.36 -8.82
C TRP A 214 8.92 -3.04 -8.87
N LEU A 215 8.43 -2.71 -10.07
CA LEU A 215 7.03 -2.38 -10.33
C LEU A 215 6.12 -3.58 -10.07
N GLY A 216 6.48 -4.77 -10.56
CA GLY A 216 5.69 -5.99 -10.40
C GLY A 216 5.59 -6.44 -8.95
N LEU A 217 6.71 -6.47 -8.21
CA LEU A 217 6.72 -6.86 -6.80
C LEU A 217 5.94 -5.88 -5.92
N SER A 218 6.02 -4.57 -6.18
CA SER A 218 5.25 -3.59 -5.40
C SER A 218 3.77 -3.57 -5.76
N ALA A 219 3.42 -3.76 -7.04
CA ALA A 219 2.02 -3.95 -7.44
C ALA A 219 1.42 -5.20 -6.81
N CYS A 220 2.14 -6.33 -6.86
CA CYS A 220 1.68 -7.60 -6.32
C CYS A 220 1.41 -7.55 -4.81
N SER A 221 2.28 -6.89 -4.03
CA SER A 221 2.05 -6.78 -2.58
C SER A 221 0.83 -5.92 -2.24
N VAL A 222 0.55 -4.88 -3.03
CA VAL A 222 -0.67 -4.07 -2.89
C VAL A 222 -1.92 -4.84 -3.33
N ILE A 223 -1.86 -5.59 -4.44
CA ILE A 223 -2.97 -6.46 -4.87
C ILE A 223 -3.31 -7.42 -3.75
N LEU A 224 -2.32 -8.11 -3.19
CA LEU A 224 -2.53 -9.07 -2.10
C LEU A 224 -3.11 -8.40 -0.86
N MET A 225 -2.60 -7.23 -0.46
CA MET A 225 -3.12 -6.48 0.69
C MET A 225 -4.58 -6.06 0.50
N MET A 226 -4.95 -5.52 -0.66
CA MET A 226 -6.32 -5.07 -0.91
C MET A 226 -7.29 -6.24 -1.08
N ALA A 227 -6.85 -7.30 -1.76
CA ALA A 227 -7.66 -8.50 -1.95
C ALA A 227 -7.88 -9.25 -0.62
N THR A 228 -6.86 -9.36 0.24
CA THR A 228 -7.02 -9.93 1.58
C THR A 228 -7.94 -9.08 2.45
N THR A 229 -7.83 -7.75 2.39
CA THR A 229 -8.75 -6.85 3.10
C THR A 229 -10.20 -7.06 2.64
N SER A 230 -10.42 -7.21 1.33
CA SER A 230 -11.74 -7.50 0.78
C SER A 230 -12.25 -8.86 1.26
N ALA A 231 -11.44 -9.91 1.16
CA ALA A 231 -11.78 -11.25 1.65
C ALA A 231 -12.15 -11.26 3.15
N MET A 232 -11.46 -10.46 3.97
CA MET A 232 -11.77 -10.31 5.39
C MET A 232 -13.07 -9.53 5.67
N THR A 233 -13.54 -8.68 4.74
CA THR A 233 -14.62 -7.71 5.01
C THR A 233 -15.90 -7.94 4.23
N ILE A 234 -15.95 -8.90 3.30
CA ILE A 234 -17.17 -9.23 2.55
C ILE A 234 -18.29 -9.73 3.48
N ASN A 235 -17.96 -10.62 4.43
CA ASN A 235 -18.95 -11.26 5.32
C ASN A 235 -19.00 -10.65 6.72
N ILE A 236 -18.31 -9.53 6.95
CA ILE A 236 -18.17 -8.91 8.27
C ILE A 236 -18.56 -7.44 8.15
N PRO A 237 -19.34 -6.89 9.10
CA PRO A 237 -19.64 -5.46 9.10
C PRO A 237 -18.37 -4.62 8.94
N PRO A 238 -18.43 -3.52 8.16
CA PRO A 238 -17.30 -2.63 7.99
C PRO A 238 -16.87 -2.05 9.33
N THR A 239 -15.74 -2.53 9.81
CA THR A 239 -15.09 -2.04 11.02
C THR A 239 -13.70 -1.56 10.64
N PRO A 240 -13.32 -0.30 10.95
CA PRO A 240 -12.01 0.23 10.60
C PRO A 240 -10.84 -0.64 11.06
N PHE A 241 -11.00 -1.37 12.17
CA PHE A 241 -10.02 -2.35 12.64
C PHE A 241 -9.61 -3.35 11.55
N LEU A 242 -10.57 -3.98 10.85
CA LEU A 242 -10.28 -4.98 9.83
C LEU A 242 -9.67 -4.40 8.55
N TRP A 243 -9.85 -3.10 8.30
CA TRP A 243 -9.18 -2.40 7.20
C TRP A 243 -7.72 -2.08 7.52
N ILE A 244 -7.49 -1.66 8.76
CA ILE A 244 -6.19 -1.19 9.25
C ILE A 244 -5.24 -2.36 9.49
N LEU A 245 -5.74 -3.52 9.89
CA LEU A 245 -4.93 -4.69 10.20
C LEU A 245 -4.06 -5.16 8.99
N PRO A 246 -4.62 -5.40 7.78
CA PRO A 246 -3.84 -5.72 6.59
C PRO A 246 -2.82 -4.64 6.22
N LEU A 247 -3.22 -3.36 6.27
CA LEU A 247 -2.34 -2.24 5.95
C LEU A 247 -1.17 -2.12 6.95
N SER A 248 -1.42 -2.41 8.23
CA SER A 248 -0.39 -2.43 9.28
C SER A 248 0.62 -3.55 9.06
N ILE A 249 0.15 -4.76 8.69
CA ILE A 249 1.03 -5.88 8.32
C ILE A 249 1.87 -5.51 7.10
N TYR A 250 1.25 -4.92 6.07
CA TYR A 250 1.93 -4.45 4.88
C TYR A 250 3.06 -3.45 5.21
N LEU A 251 2.79 -2.43 6.04
CA LEU A 251 3.84 -1.48 6.46
C LEU A 251 4.92 -2.13 7.33
N LEU A 252 4.53 -3.03 8.24
CA LEU A 252 5.46 -3.75 9.10
C LEU A 252 6.48 -4.55 8.28
N THR A 253 6.04 -5.23 7.22
CA THR A 253 6.96 -5.96 6.33
C THR A 253 7.92 -5.02 5.59
N TYR A 254 7.49 -3.83 5.17
CA TYR A 254 8.41 -2.79 4.65
C TYR A 254 9.46 -2.39 5.69
N ILE A 255 9.04 -2.12 6.93
CA ILE A 255 9.95 -1.75 8.02
C ILE A 255 10.99 -2.85 8.24
N ILE A 256 10.55 -4.10 8.35
CA ILE A 256 11.43 -5.25 8.62
C ILE A 256 12.41 -5.48 7.47
N CYS A 257 11.92 -5.57 6.22
CA CYS A 257 12.72 -5.91 5.05
C CYS A 257 13.74 -4.81 4.71
N PHE A 258 13.37 -3.53 4.81
CA PHE A 258 14.27 -2.42 4.48
C PHE A 258 15.19 -2.01 5.62
N ASN A 259 14.95 -2.44 6.86
CA ASN A 259 15.84 -2.17 7.99
C ASN A 259 17.11 -3.02 7.93
N SER A 260 16.99 -4.32 7.66
CA SER A 260 18.15 -5.21 7.56
C SER A 260 17.86 -6.43 6.68
N PRO A 261 18.80 -6.83 5.81
CA PRO A 261 18.64 -8.01 4.95
C PRO A 261 18.57 -9.32 5.74
N LYS A 262 18.93 -9.33 7.03
CA LYS A 262 18.96 -10.55 7.87
C LYS A 262 17.57 -11.10 8.20
N TRP A 263 16.55 -10.25 8.24
CA TRP A 263 15.19 -10.66 8.62
C TRP A 263 14.46 -11.42 7.52
N TYR A 264 14.90 -11.26 6.27
CA TYR A 264 14.28 -11.93 5.14
C TYR A 264 15.07 -13.17 4.73
N ILE A 265 14.61 -14.32 5.25
CA ILE A 265 15.11 -15.64 4.89
C ILE A 265 14.18 -16.25 3.82
N GLN A 266 14.63 -16.26 2.56
CA GLN A 266 13.85 -16.70 1.39
C GLN A 266 13.12 -18.03 1.61
N LYS A 267 13.84 -19.06 2.10
CA LYS A 267 13.26 -20.40 2.31
C LYS A 267 12.12 -20.39 3.32
N LEU A 268 12.31 -19.75 4.46
CA LEU A 268 11.33 -19.74 5.54
C LEU A 268 10.03 -19.08 5.08
N TRP A 269 10.14 -17.88 4.52
CA TRP A 269 8.97 -17.12 4.07
C TRP A 269 8.29 -17.76 2.86
N PHE A 270 9.05 -18.34 1.93
CA PHE A 270 8.49 -19.10 0.82
C PHE A 270 7.72 -20.34 1.29
N THR A 271 8.27 -21.12 2.23
CA THR A 271 7.55 -22.28 2.79
C THR A 271 6.28 -21.86 3.53
N CYS A 272 6.35 -20.81 4.36
CA CYS A 272 5.15 -20.25 5.02
C CYS A 272 4.11 -19.77 4.00
N PHE A 273 4.55 -19.11 2.92
CA PHE A 273 3.67 -18.64 1.85
C PHE A 273 3.00 -19.81 1.12
N VAL A 274 3.73 -20.86 0.80
CA VAL A 274 3.15 -22.07 0.18
C VAL A 274 1.99 -22.59 1.02
N PHE A 275 2.22 -22.95 2.28
CA PHE A 275 1.15 -23.51 3.12
C PHE A 275 -0.02 -22.54 3.31
N SER A 276 0.28 -21.27 3.58
CA SER A 276 -0.78 -20.28 3.78
C SER A 276 -1.56 -19.99 2.51
N SER A 277 -0.95 -20.04 1.32
CA SER A 277 -1.64 -19.83 0.04
C SER A 277 -2.69 -20.90 -0.27
N PHE A 278 -2.39 -22.17 0.01
CA PHE A 278 -3.36 -23.27 -0.10
C PHE A 278 -4.48 -23.10 0.92
N ALA A 279 -4.15 -22.81 2.19
CA ALA A 279 -5.13 -22.59 3.24
C ALA A 279 -6.05 -21.39 2.96
N GLY A 280 -5.49 -20.26 2.50
CA GLY A 280 -6.24 -19.06 2.14
C GLY A 280 -7.14 -19.27 0.92
N THR A 281 -6.69 -20.04 -0.07
CA THR A 281 -7.52 -20.39 -1.23
C THR A 281 -8.64 -21.35 -0.86
N PHE A 282 -8.39 -22.28 0.06
CA PHE A 282 -9.45 -23.13 0.61
C PHE A 282 -10.50 -22.30 1.35
N LEU A 283 -10.07 -21.38 2.21
CA LEU A 283 -10.95 -20.46 2.94
C LEU A 283 -11.72 -19.52 2.03
N PHE A 284 -11.16 -19.13 0.88
CA PHE A 284 -11.87 -18.30 -0.10
C PHE A 284 -13.19 -18.95 -0.53
N PHE A 285 -13.21 -20.27 -0.75
CA PHE A 285 -14.40 -20.99 -1.18
C PHE A 285 -15.29 -21.50 -0.03
N VAL A 286 -14.69 -21.83 1.12
CA VAL A 286 -15.38 -22.55 2.21
C VAL A 286 -15.39 -21.74 3.53
N GLY A 287 -15.08 -20.45 3.46
CA GLY A 287 -14.81 -19.60 4.63
C GLY A 287 -15.93 -19.57 5.67
N VAL A 288 -17.19 -19.63 5.23
CA VAL A 288 -18.38 -19.62 6.11
C VAL A 288 -18.38 -20.77 7.13
N GLN A 289 -17.69 -21.88 6.85
CA GLN A 289 -17.57 -23.02 7.77
C GLN A 289 -16.54 -22.80 8.89
N PHE A 290 -15.72 -21.76 8.79
CA PHE A 290 -14.63 -21.47 9.73
C PHE A 290 -14.97 -20.28 10.62
N SER A 291 -14.42 -20.29 11.84
CA SER A 291 -14.61 -19.15 12.74
C SER A 291 -13.92 -17.89 12.20
N LEU A 292 -14.46 -16.72 12.54
CA LEU A 292 -13.90 -15.42 12.14
C LEU A 292 -12.41 -15.32 12.50
N ILE A 293 -12.02 -15.81 13.68
CA ILE A 293 -10.62 -15.80 14.14
C ILE A 293 -9.73 -16.65 13.22
N GLN A 294 -10.18 -17.84 12.82
CA GLN A 294 -9.43 -18.71 11.90
C GLN A 294 -9.27 -18.07 10.53
N GLN A 295 -10.32 -17.42 10.01
CA GLN A 295 -10.27 -16.71 8.75
C GLN A 295 -9.27 -15.55 8.80
N VAL A 296 -9.39 -14.68 9.80
CA VAL A 296 -8.50 -13.51 9.98
C VAL A 296 -7.05 -13.95 10.15
N LEU A 297 -6.77 -14.94 11.02
CA LEU A 297 -5.39 -15.42 11.22
C LEU A 297 -4.79 -15.99 9.94
N THR A 298 -5.54 -16.80 9.19
CA THR A 298 -5.02 -17.41 7.95
C THR A 298 -4.74 -16.36 6.89
N TYR A 299 -5.65 -15.41 6.68
CA TYR A 299 -5.42 -14.31 5.73
C TYR A 299 -4.28 -13.37 6.19
N CYS A 300 -4.12 -13.13 7.49
CA CYS A 300 -2.99 -12.37 8.04
C CYS A 300 -1.65 -13.08 7.81
N ILE A 301 -1.56 -14.39 8.02
CA ILE A 301 -0.34 -15.18 7.78
C ILE A 301 0.00 -15.22 6.29
N LEU A 302 -1.00 -15.40 5.44
CA LEU A 302 -0.85 -15.36 3.98
C LEU A 302 -0.35 -13.98 3.53
N LEU A 303 -0.97 -12.90 4.01
CA LEU A 303 -0.56 -11.54 3.70
C LEU A 303 0.87 -11.27 4.18
N LEU A 304 1.18 -11.61 5.44
CA LEU A 304 2.50 -11.43 6.03
C LEU A 304 3.57 -12.16 5.21
N SER A 305 3.37 -13.44 4.92
CA SER A 305 4.34 -14.24 4.17
C SER A 305 4.52 -13.75 2.72
N GLY A 306 3.42 -13.42 2.03
CA GLY A 306 3.46 -12.87 0.68
C GLY A 306 4.15 -11.51 0.61
N CYS A 307 3.78 -10.58 1.50
CA CYS A 307 4.42 -9.26 1.58
C CYS A 307 5.89 -9.36 2.00
N MET A 308 6.26 -10.28 2.90
CA MET A 308 7.67 -10.52 3.26
C MET A 308 8.49 -10.98 2.04
N ILE A 309 7.93 -11.81 1.17
CA ILE A 309 8.58 -12.19 -0.10
C ILE A 309 8.73 -10.97 -1.01
N CYS A 310 7.64 -10.25 -1.30
CA CYS A 310 7.68 -9.10 -2.19
C CYS A 310 8.65 -8.02 -1.70
N HIS A 311 8.52 -7.59 -0.45
CA HIS A 311 9.34 -6.51 0.12
C HIS A 311 10.78 -6.97 0.40
N GLY A 312 10.99 -8.24 0.76
CA GLY A 312 12.31 -8.82 0.94
C GLY A 312 13.12 -8.88 -0.34
N GLU A 313 12.49 -9.30 -1.44
CA GLU A 313 13.10 -9.30 -2.78
C GLU A 313 13.33 -7.87 -3.29
N LEU A 314 12.39 -6.95 -3.07
CA LEU A 314 12.58 -5.51 -3.38
C LEU A 314 13.77 -4.91 -2.63
N ALA A 315 13.92 -5.21 -1.33
CA ALA A 315 15.04 -4.73 -0.53
C ALA A 315 16.39 -5.26 -1.04
N LYS A 316 16.45 -6.50 -1.51
CA LYS A 316 17.64 -7.07 -2.16
C LYS A 316 17.97 -6.42 -3.51
N LEU A 317 16.94 -6.01 -4.25
CA LEU A 317 17.07 -5.34 -5.55
C LEU A 317 17.26 -3.82 -5.44
N GLN A 318 17.38 -3.27 -4.23
CA GLN A 318 17.51 -1.84 -3.99
C GLN A 318 18.78 -1.27 -4.68
N PRO A 319 18.67 -0.15 -5.43
CA PRO A 319 19.82 0.45 -6.10
C PRO A 319 20.73 1.23 -5.14
N HIS A 320 21.93 1.59 -5.61
CA HIS A 320 22.87 2.43 -4.85
C HIS A 320 22.28 3.82 -4.52
N LYS A 321 22.75 4.43 -3.43
CA LYS A 321 22.19 5.63 -2.75
C LYS A 321 21.78 6.81 -3.66
N ILE A 322 22.42 6.96 -4.82
CA ILE A 322 22.22 8.07 -5.75
C ILE A 322 20.84 8.00 -6.45
N LYS A 323 20.22 6.82 -6.57
CA LYS A 323 18.96 6.61 -7.32
C LYS A 323 17.77 6.17 -6.47
N LEU A 324 17.86 6.36 -5.15
CA LEU A 324 16.79 6.01 -4.20
C LEU A 324 15.44 6.67 -4.55
N THR A 325 15.46 7.89 -5.09
CA THR A 325 14.22 8.61 -5.46
C THR A 325 13.46 7.94 -6.60
N LEU A 326 14.15 7.46 -7.64
CA LEU A 326 13.53 6.71 -8.75
C LEU A 326 12.95 5.39 -8.24
N PHE A 327 13.68 4.70 -7.37
CA PHE A 327 13.22 3.45 -6.77
C PHE A 327 11.91 3.63 -6.01
N TYR A 328 11.84 4.60 -5.09
CA TYR A 328 10.60 4.88 -4.35
C TYR A 328 9.46 5.36 -5.26
N LEU A 329 9.76 6.11 -6.32
CA LEU A 329 8.77 6.51 -7.33
C LEU A 329 8.17 5.31 -8.05
N VAL A 330 9.00 4.34 -8.47
CA VAL A 330 8.55 3.10 -9.12
C VAL A 330 7.75 2.23 -8.15
N LEU A 331 8.17 2.15 -6.88
CA LEU A 331 7.40 1.45 -5.84
C LEU A 331 6.00 2.05 -5.67
N ALA A 332 5.91 3.38 -5.53
CA ALA A 332 4.63 4.09 -5.43
C ALA A 332 3.76 3.88 -6.68
N PHE A 333 4.37 3.88 -7.87
CA PHE A 333 3.67 3.64 -9.13
C PHE A 333 3.12 2.20 -9.21
N GLY A 334 3.92 1.19 -8.85
CA GLY A 334 3.42 -0.17 -8.76
C GLY A 334 2.29 -0.30 -7.74
N GLY A 335 2.34 0.43 -6.62
CA GLY A 335 1.21 0.53 -5.69
C GLY A 335 -0.07 0.97 -6.39
N VAL A 336 -0.04 2.12 -7.07
CA VAL A 336 -1.18 2.63 -7.87
C VAL A 336 -1.69 1.60 -8.89
N LEU A 337 -0.79 0.89 -9.57
CA LEU A 337 -1.22 -0.16 -10.51
C LEU A 337 -1.91 -1.32 -9.80
N GLY A 338 -1.42 -1.73 -8.64
CA GLY A 338 -2.02 -2.78 -7.83
C GLY A 338 -3.41 -2.38 -7.31
N SER A 339 -3.58 -1.14 -6.83
CA SER A 339 -4.89 -0.65 -6.38
C SER A 339 -5.86 -0.37 -7.52
N LEU A 340 -5.38 0.12 -8.66
CA LEU A 340 -6.21 0.32 -9.85
C LEU A 340 -6.72 -1.04 -10.36
N PHE A 341 -5.85 -2.06 -10.32
CA PHE A 341 -6.25 -3.41 -10.66
C PHE A 341 -7.36 -3.92 -9.73
N THR A 342 -7.17 -3.86 -8.41
CA THR A 342 -8.15 -4.42 -7.46
C THR A 342 -9.44 -3.61 -7.35
N ALA A 343 -9.38 -2.28 -7.37
CA ALA A 343 -10.54 -1.42 -7.12
C ALA A 343 -11.43 -1.22 -8.36
N ILE A 344 -10.89 -1.36 -9.58
CA ILE A 344 -11.63 -1.05 -10.83
C ILE A 344 -11.56 -2.21 -11.83
N VAL A 345 -10.36 -2.67 -12.16
CA VAL A 345 -10.19 -3.64 -13.26
C VAL A 345 -10.76 -5.01 -12.87
N ALA A 346 -10.46 -5.48 -11.67
CA ALA A 346 -10.90 -6.76 -11.15
C ALA A 346 -12.42 -6.86 -11.06
N GLU A 347 -13.10 -5.79 -10.61
CA GLU A 347 -14.57 -5.75 -10.56
C GLU A 347 -15.21 -5.88 -11.94
N LYS A 348 -14.60 -5.29 -12.97
CA LYS A 348 -15.13 -5.34 -14.35
C LYS A 348 -14.85 -6.64 -15.08
N ILE A 349 -13.73 -7.30 -14.76
CA ILE A 349 -13.27 -8.50 -15.47
C ILE A 349 -13.73 -9.78 -14.76
N PHE A 350 -13.76 -9.78 -13.43
CA PHE A 350 -14.03 -10.97 -12.64
C PHE A 350 -15.45 -10.98 -12.06
N ILE A 351 -16.08 -12.15 -12.12
CA ILE A 351 -17.39 -12.42 -11.52
C ILE A 351 -17.25 -12.67 -10.00
N GLN A 352 -16.04 -12.93 -9.53
CA GLN A 352 -15.68 -13.17 -8.13
C GLN A 352 -14.47 -12.34 -7.75
N TYR A 353 -14.07 -12.38 -6.47
CA TYR A 353 -12.87 -11.71 -5.95
C TYR A 353 -11.55 -12.43 -6.36
N TYR A 354 -11.42 -12.80 -7.64
CA TYR A 354 -10.27 -13.55 -8.16
C TYR A 354 -8.96 -12.75 -8.16
N GLU A 355 -9.00 -11.43 -7.95
CA GLU A 355 -7.80 -10.64 -7.69
C GLU A 355 -6.97 -11.18 -6.50
N PHE A 356 -7.62 -11.86 -5.55
CA PHE A 356 -6.95 -12.56 -4.46
C PHE A 356 -6.07 -13.71 -4.98
N ILE A 357 -6.65 -14.56 -5.84
CA ILE A 357 -5.99 -15.71 -6.44
C ILE A 357 -4.89 -15.25 -7.41
N VAL A 358 -5.14 -14.19 -8.19
CA VAL A 358 -4.15 -13.55 -9.06
C VAL A 358 -2.97 -13.03 -8.24
N GLY A 359 -3.23 -12.38 -7.10
CA GLY A 359 -2.17 -11.91 -6.20
C GLY A 359 -1.27 -13.05 -5.71
N ILE A 360 -1.85 -14.19 -5.31
CA ILE A 360 -1.10 -15.38 -4.88
C ILE A 360 -0.26 -15.96 -6.05
N ALA A 361 -0.90 -16.14 -7.21
CA ALA A 361 -0.25 -16.64 -8.42
C ALA A 361 0.95 -15.77 -8.84
N LEU A 362 0.78 -14.45 -8.81
CA LEU A 362 1.83 -13.48 -9.16
C LEU A 362 3.04 -13.58 -8.22
N ILE A 363 2.86 -13.92 -6.94
CA ILE A 363 4.00 -14.08 -6.02
C ILE A 363 4.89 -15.24 -6.44
N TYR A 364 4.32 -16.39 -6.83
CA TYR A 364 5.12 -17.52 -7.31
C TYR A 364 5.94 -17.17 -8.56
N ILE A 365 5.33 -16.41 -9.48
CA ILE A 365 5.95 -15.98 -10.74
C ILE A 365 7.03 -14.93 -10.46
N LEU A 366 6.72 -13.87 -9.72
CA LEU A 366 7.65 -12.77 -9.45
C LEU A 366 8.81 -13.21 -8.55
N PHE A 367 8.57 -14.13 -7.61
CA PHE A 367 9.64 -14.72 -6.79
C PHE A 367 10.63 -15.48 -7.66
N SER A 368 10.15 -16.33 -8.58
CA SER A 368 11.04 -17.08 -9.48
C SER A 368 11.81 -16.17 -10.44
N LEU A 369 11.16 -15.13 -10.99
CA LEU A 369 11.81 -14.12 -11.83
C LEU A 369 12.85 -13.30 -11.07
N SER A 370 12.59 -12.94 -9.82
CA SER A 370 13.55 -12.22 -8.97
C SER A 370 14.80 -13.05 -8.69
N LEU A 371 14.62 -14.33 -8.32
CA LEU A 371 15.74 -15.26 -8.10
C LEU A 371 16.53 -15.53 -9.39
N TRP A 372 15.84 -15.67 -10.51
CA TRP A 372 16.50 -15.83 -11.81
C TRP A 372 17.34 -14.61 -12.16
N ARG A 373 16.82 -13.42 -11.88
CA ARG A 373 17.53 -12.16 -12.08
C ARG A 373 18.75 -12.05 -11.17
N GLN A 374 18.65 -12.48 -9.92
CA GLN A 374 19.78 -12.51 -8.99
C GLN A 374 20.90 -13.41 -9.52
N ASN A 375 20.57 -14.58 -10.09
CA ASN A 375 21.56 -15.49 -10.66
C ASN A 375 22.36 -14.91 -11.85
N GLN A 376 21.82 -13.90 -12.52
CA GLN A 376 22.52 -13.20 -13.62
C GLN A 376 23.49 -12.12 -13.12
N ALA A 377 23.45 -11.76 -11.84
CA ALA A 377 24.35 -10.76 -11.29
C ALA A 377 25.77 -11.34 -11.12
N SER A 378 26.79 -10.53 -11.38
CA SER A 378 28.20 -10.95 -11.45
C SER A 378 28.84 -11.42 -10.12
N LYS A 379 28.11 -11.40 -9.00
CA LYS A 379 28.63 -11.63 -7.63
C LYS A 379 27.85 -12.69 -6.84
N VAL A 380 27.40 -13.77 -7.48
CA VAL A 380 26.66 -14.85 -6.80
C VAL A 380 27.57 -16.05 -6.52
N THR A 381 27.57 -16.56 -5.28
CA THR A 381 28.34 -17.76 -4.94
C THR A 381 27.70 -19.03 -5.51
N THR A 382 28.48 -20.09 -5.72
CA THR A 382 27.98 -21.38 -6.22
C THR A 382 26.87 -21.96 -5.34
N MET A 383 27.00 -21.83 -4.01
CA MET A 383 25.99 -22.24 -3.04
C MET A 383 24.69 -21.44 -3.18
N GLN A 384 24.78 -20.11 -3.36
CA GLN A 384 23.61 -19.26 -3.60
C GLN A 384 22.92 -19.60 -4.93
N LEU A 385 23.69 -19.89 -5.97
CA LEU A 385 23.15 -20.23 -7.28
C LEU A 385 22.38 -21.57 -7.26
N SER A 386 22.93 -22.58 -6.56
CA SER A 386 22.24 -23.85 -6.32
C SER A 386 20.94 -23.64 -5.53
N ASN A 387 21.01 -22.85 -4.46
CA ASN A 387 19.84 -22.53 -3.64
C ASN A 387 18.74 -21.80 -4.42
N ASN A 388 19.10 -20.82 -5.24
CA ASN A 388 18.17 -20.08 -6.07
C ASN A 388 17.53 -20.98 -7.12
N LYS A 389 18.30 -21.86 -7.78
CA LYS A 389 17.76 -22.86 -8.72
C LYS A 389 16.75 -23.79 -8.04
N PHE A 390 17.06 -24.27 -6.84
CA PHE A 390 16.14 -25.09 -6.04
C PHE A 390 14.84 -24.34 -5.74
N LEU A 391 14.92 -23.09 -5.29
CA LEU A 391 13.73 -22.28 -4.98
C LEU A 391 12.91 -21.93 -6.24
N ILE A 392 13.55 -21.64 -7.38
CA ILE A 392 12.87 -21.39 -8.66
C ILE A 392 12.09 -22.63 -9.10
N LEU A 393 12.71 -23.81 -9.03
CA LEU A 393 12.06 -25.07 -9.37
C LEU A 393 10.85 -25.33 -8.48
N ASN A 394 11.01 -25.22 -7.16
CA ASN A 394 9.90 -25.39 -6.21
C ASN A 394 8.79 -24.36 -6.44
N SER A 395 9.12 -23.08 -6.65
CA SER A 395 8.13 -22.02 -6.96
C SER A 395 7.33 -22.35 -8.21
N SER A 396 7.99 -22.87 -9.25
CA SER A 396 7.33 -23.26 -10.51
C SER A 396 6.42 -24.48 -10.33
N ILE A 397 6.88 -25.49 -9.57
CA ILE A 397 6.06 -26.67 -9.23
C ILE A 397 4.84 -26.25 -8.41
N PHE A 398 5.03 -25.50 -7.33
CA PHE A 398 3.93 -25.06 -6.48
C PHE A 398 2.96 -24.12 -7.19
N PHE A 399 3.41 -23.30 -8.14
CA PHE A 399 2.52 -22.52 -9.00
C PHE A 399 1.58 -23.42 -9.83
N ILE A 400 2.12 -24.49 -10.43
CA ILE A 400 1.31 -25.44 -11.21
C ILE A 400 0.33 -26.17 -10.30
N VAL A 401 0.82 -26.71 -9.16
CA VAL A 401 -0.03 -27.41 -8.18
C VAL A 401 -1.12 -26.50 -7.64
N PHE A 402 -0.79 -25.25 -7.31
CA PHE A 402 -1.72 -24.23 -6.87
C PHE A 402 -2.79 -23.94 -7.92
N SER A 403 -2.39 -23.79 -9.19
CA SER A 403 -3.32 -23.52 -10.29
C SER A 403 -4.30 -24.67 -10.52
N VAL A 404 -3.81 -25.92 -10.46
CA VAL A 404 -4.67 -27.11 -10.53
C VAL A 404 -5.61 -27.18 -9.34
N TYR A 405 -5.10 -26.92 -8.14
CA TYR A 405 -5.88 -26.92 -6.90
C TYR A 405 -7.01 -25.87 -6.94
N PHE A 406 -6.69 -24.65 -7.33
CA PHE A 406 -7.67 -23.57 -7.51
C PHE A 406 -8.73 -23.98 -8.54
N ASN A 407 -8.34 -24.45 -9.73
CA ASN A 407 -9.29 -24.85 -10.76
C ASN A 407 -10.23 -25.98 -10.31
N GLN A 408 -9.75 -26.93 -9.51
CA GLN A 408 -10.58 -28.00 -8.95
C GLN A 408 -11.60 -27.49 -7.93
N LEU A 409 -11.21 -26.53 -7.09
CA LEU A 409 -12.13 -25.91 -6.13
C LEU A 409 -13.16 -25.04 -6.85
N ASP A 410 -12.70 -24.23 -7.79
CA ASP A 410 -13.52 -23.33 -8.59
C ASP A 410 -14.58 -24.12 -9.37
N SER A 411 -14.16 -25.18 -10.09
CA SER A 411 -15.08 -26.01 -10.87
C SER A 411 -16.15 -26.68 -10.01
N ARG A 412 -15.86 -26.98 -8.73
CA ARG A 412 -16.82 -27.57 -7.79
C ARG A 412 -17.76 -26.53 -7.21
N TYR A 413 -17.23 -25.35 -6.88
CA TYR A 413 -17.99 -24.28 -6.24
C TYR A 413 -19.14 -23.77 -7.11
N PHE A 414 -18.93 -23.74 -8.44
CA PHE A 414 -19.91 -23.23 -9.41
C PHE A 414 -20.85 -24.29 -10.00
N THR A 415 -20.79 -25.55 -9.55
CA THR A 415 -21.60 -26.64 -10.13
C THR A 415 -23.11 -26.44 -10.04
N SER A 416 -23.59 -25.69 -9.05
CA SER A 416 -25.00 -25.43 -8.82
C SER A 416 -25.43 -24.00 -9.19
N ASP A 417 -24.55 -23.21 -9.77
CA ASP A 417 -24.80 -21.78 -10.01
C ASP A 417 -25.58 -21.59 -11.32
N VAL A 418 -26.76 -20.97 -11.21
CA VAL A 418 -27.63 -20.61 -12.33
C VAL A 418 -27.23 -19.25 -12.91
N HIS A 419 -26.86 -18.31 -12.05
CA HIS A 419 -26.45 -16.96 -12.44
C HIS A 419 -25.53 -16.33 -11.40
N ASN A 420 -24.45 -15.70 -11.87
CA ASN A 420 -23.49 -14.98 -11.03
C ASN A 420 -23.16 -13.62 -11.62
N SER A 421 -23.08 -12.60 -10.76
CA SER A 421 -22.69 -11.25 -11.15
C SER A 421 -21.94 -10.56 -10.03
N ARG A 422 -21.03 -9.65 -10.38
CA ARG A 422 -20.30 -8.79 -9.45
C ARG A 422 -20.51 -7.34 -9.80
N ASN A 423 -20.60 -6.51 -8.77
CA ASN A 423 -20.54 -5.06 -8.88
C ASN A 423 -19.77 -4.46 -7.68
N PHE A 424 -19.77 -3.14 -7.59
CA PHE A 424 -19.12 -2.38 -6.52
C PHE A 424 -19.52 -2.84 -5.11
N TYR A 425 -20.77 -3.28 -4.92
CA TYR A 425 -21.31 -3.65 -3.63
C TYR A 425 -21.01 -5.07 -3.21
N GLY A 426 -20.68 -5.95 -4.16
CA GLY A 426 -20.38 -7.34 -3.86
C GLY A 426 -20.63 -8.27 -5.02
N VAL A 427 -20.68 -9.55 -4.68
CA VAL A 427 -21.02 -10.63 -5.60
C VAL A 427 -22.42 -11.14 -5.26
N LEU A 428 -23.22 -11.38 -6.28
CA LEU A 428 -24.52 -12.03 -6.21
C LEU A 428 -24.47 -13.33 -6.98
N ALA A 429 -24.92 -14.41 -6.33
CA ALA A 429 -24.98 -15.75 -6.89
C ALA A 429 -26.37 -16.37 -6.65
N VAL A 430 -26.94 -16.98 -7.68
CA VAL A 430 -28.18 -17.77 -7.60
C VAL A 430 -27.83 -19.23 -7.84
N LYS A 431 -28.15 -20.10 -6.87
CA LYS A 431 -27.82 -21.53 -6.93
C LYS A 431 -29.08 -22.39 -6.90
N ASP A 432 -29.16 -23.39 -7.78
CA ASP A 432 -30.22 -24.39 -7.75
C ASP A 432 -29.89 -25.47 -6.70
N GLN A 433 -30.70 -25.55 -5.65
CA GLN A 433 -30.61 -26.60 -4.64
C GLN A 433 -31.72 -27.64 -4.85
N THR A 434 -31.34 -28.90 -5.11
CA THR A 434 -32.31 -30.01 -5.07
C THR A 434 -32.80 -30.21 -3.64
N LYS A 435 -34.13 -30.26 -3.42
CA LYS A 435 -34.87 -30.29 -2.14
C LYS A 435 -34.36 -31.19 -0.99
N ASN A 436 -33.44 -32.12 -1.24
CA ASN A 436 -32.89 -33.05 -0.25
C ASN A 436 -31.52 -32.65 0.33
N GLN A 437 -30.98 -31.48 -0.01
CA GLN A 437 -29.77 -30.95 0.59
C GLN A 437 -30.14 -29.84 1.58
N SER A 438 -29.65 -29.95 2.82
CA SER A 438 -29.84 -28.94 3.87
C SER A 438 -29.43 -27.56 3.35
N PRO A 439 -30.15 -26.49 3.75
CA PRO A 439 -29.89 -25.16 3.22
C PRO A 439 -28.45 -24.76 3.53
N VAL A 440 -27.63 -24.66 2.49
CA VAL A 440 -26.31 -24.05 2.58
C VAL A 440 -26.55 -22.54 2.64
N ARG A 441 -26.39 -21.94 3.83
CA ARG A 441 -26.20 -20.50 3.93
C ARG A 441 -24.88 -20.18 3.24
N VAL A 442 -24.97 -19.55 2.06
CA VAL A 442 -23.84 -18.90 1.39
C VAL A 442 -23.66 -17.52 1.98
#